data_AF-A0A6M0LJG0-F1
#
_entry.id   AF-A0A6M0LJG0-F1
#
_cell.length_a   1.000
_cell.length_b   1.000
_cell.length_c   1.000
_cell.angle_alpha   90.00
_cell.angle_beta   90.00
_cell.angle_gamma   90.00
#
_symmetry.space_group_name_H-M   'P 1'
#
loop_
_entity.id
_entity.type
_entity.pdbx_description
1 polymer ?
#
loop_
_entity_poly.entity_id
_entity_poly.type
_entity_poly.pdbx_seq_one_letter_code
_entity_poly.pdbx_strand_id
1 'polypeptide(L)'
;MNKKEINEIKRRFKKDNCNFDKMVGCYVDANKEMVLTFKETFLNLEDEEFHKYLEIANKSLSGTVGNNLLELPFDPSEEIEGSGHDLLMRLRESRLQDEKLLIEYYNRIIESYDFVGNFLILLYHDTYDIPVKTTDDLMLDESEEVYDYIICAICPVQLSKPGLGYREDENRIGARIRDWVVGPVDTAFTFPCFTERSTDLHACLAYTKNTKEPHVEFWENCIGCGTKKTSTQKKNAFNNMLDQALGEETEETIEKKLDIQQNLSDFITVETERLGEDEPIILEPQDVANILTDSGLSDMKVEKIQANFENYFETALPLADELLDEKALKNNELRLEKNVLKERVVDLTQQLKEATGVTSEGKLPDIVVKVSDDKAASVTTAIVDGKKCVCVPIEPDETFMLNGEEI
;
A
#
# COMPACT_ATOMS: atom_id res chain seq x y z
N MET A 1 16.49 -9.06 6.41
CA MET A 1 16.24 -7.82 5.64
C MET A 1 15.00 -7.06 6.10
N ASN A 2 15.13 -6.35 7.22
CA ASN A 2 14.18 -5.34 7.66
C ASN A 2 14.35 -4.02 6.89
N LYS A 3 13.46 -3.06 7.17
CA LYS A 3 13.48 -1.73 6.51
C LYS A 3 14.78 -0.95 6.73
N LYS A 4 15.45 -1.08 7.88
CA LYS A 4 16.71 -0.37 8.17
C LYS A 4 17.84 -0.94 7.30
N GLU A 5 17.95 -2.26 7.23
CA GLU A 5 18.93 -3.00 6.41
C GLU A 5 18.76 -2.71 4.91
N ILE A 6 17.52 -2.77 4.40
CA ILE A 6 17.22 -2.45 3.00
C ILE A 6 17.64 -1.01 2.66
N ASN A 7 17.35 -0.06 3.56
CA ASN A 7 17.72 1.33 3.36
C ASN A 7 19.24 1.55 3.41
N GLU A 8 19.98 0.74 4.17
CA GLU A 8 21.45 0.81 4.20
C GLU A 8 22.04 0.46 2.84
N ILE A 9 21.65 -0.69 2.27
CA ILE A 9 22.09 -1.09 0.93
C ILE A 9 21.64 -0.05 -0.11
N LYS A 10 20.37 0.34 -0.07
CA LYS A 10 19.80 1.29 -1.05
C LYS A 10 20.44 2.68 -1.01
N ARG A 11 20.99 3.14 0.12
CA ARG A 11 21.71 4.42 0.21
C ARG A 11 22.95 4.47 -0.69
N ARG A 12 23.51 3.30 -1.04
CA ARG A 12 24.61 3.16 -2.01
C ARG A 12 24.15 3.38 -3.45
N PHE A 13 22.87 3.19 -3.78
CA PHE A 13 22.36 3.28 -5.16
C PHE A 13 22.07 4.73 -5.58
N LYS A 14 23.07 5.59 -5.49
CA LYS A 14 23.04 7.01 -5.88
C LYS A 14 24.22 7.33 -6.78
N LYS A 15 24.11 8.35 -7.63
CA LYS A 15 25.15 8.72 -8.60
C LYS A 15 26.56 8.75 -8.00
N ASP A 16 26.70 9.41 -6.85
CA ASP A 16 28.02 9.63 -6.23
C ASP A 16 28.49 8.48 -5.31
N ASN A 17 27.63 7.49 -5.04
CA ASN A 17 27.89 6.42 -4.07
C ASN A 17 27.81 5.00 -4.67
N CYS A 18 27.33 4.88 -5.91
CA CYS A 18 27.05 3.60 -6.54
C CYS A 18 28.35 2.92 -6.97
N ASN A 19 28.54 1.67 -6.54
CA ASN A 19 29.77 0.92 -6.75
C ASN A 19 29.55 -0.45 -7.42
N PHE A 20 28.41 -0.66 -8.11
CA PHE A 20 28.25 -1.85 -8.95
C PHE A 20 29.48 -1.96 -9.87
N ASP A 21 30.21 -3.06 -9.76
CA ASP A 21 31.41 -3.27 -10.56
C ASP A 21 31.03 -3.81 -11.95
N LYS A 22 29.93 -4.55 -12.06
CA LYS A 22 29.44 -5.17 -13.29
C LYS A 22 27.93 -5.13 -13.40
N MET A 23 27.49 -5.02 -14.65
CA MET A 23 26.10 -5.22 -15.05
C MET A 23 26.07 -6.05 -16.33
N VAL A 24 25.25 -7.09 -16.33
CA VAL A 24 25.06 -7.99 -17.48
C VAL A 24 23.57 -8.13 -17.75
N GLY A 25 23.21 -8.39 -19.00
CA GLY A 25 21.81 -8.52 -19.34
C GLY A 25 21.53 -9.38 -20.56
N CYS A 26 20.26 -9.78 -20.66
CA CYS A 26 19.72 -10.57 -21.75
C CYS A 26 18.35 -10.02 -22.17
N TYR A 27 18.20 -9.69 -23.46
CA TYR A 27 16.93 -9.31 -24.05
C TYR A 27 16.28 -10.53 -24.69
N VAL A 28 15.04 -10.80 -24.31
CA VAL A 28 14.25 -11.97 -24.70
C VAL A 28 12.99 -11.49 -25.43
N ASP A 29 12.68 -12.11 -26.57
CA ASP A 29 11.48 -11.80 -27.32
C ASP A 29 10.24 -12.59 -26.85
N ALA A 30 9.09 -12.30 -27.44
CA ALA A 30 7.83 -12.97 -27.13
C ALA A 30 7.80 -14.47 -27.46
N ASN A 31 8.77 -14.98 -28.23
CA ASN A 31 8.91 -16.41 -28.53
C ASN A 31 9.83 -17.12 -27.53
N LYS A 32 10.26 -16.42 -26.47
CA LYS A 32 11.24 -16.91 -25.49
C LYS A 32 12.63 -17.15 -26.09
N GLU A 33 12.98 -16.44 -27.18
CA GLU A 33 14.31 -16.50 -27.77
C GLU A 33 15.20 -15.39 -27.22
N MET A 34 16.45 -15.73 -26.87
CA MET A 34 17.47 -14.74 -26.51
C MET A 34 17.94 -13.99 -27.75
N VAL A 35 17.54 -12.73 -27.87
CA VAL A 35 17.87 -11.87 -29.02
C VAL A 35 19.24 -11.21 -28.85
N LEU A 36 19.58 -10.82 -27.61
CA LEU A 36 20.81 -10.12 -27.29
C LEU A 36 21.27 -10.51 -25.88
N THR A 37 22.58 -10.65 -25.70
CA THR A 37 23.24 -10.63 -24.39
C THR A 37 24.30 -9.54 -24.39
N PHE A 38 24.55 -8.93 -23.24
CA PHE A 38 25.54 -7.85 -23.10
C PHE A 38 26.15 -7.84 -21.70
N LYS A 39 27.33 -7.25 -21.60
CA LYS A 39 28.14 -7.18 -20.39
C LYS A 39 28.89 -5.85 -20.36
N GLU A 40 28.59 -5.05 -19.36
CA GLU A 40 29.10 -3.70 -19.22
C GLU A 40 29.79 -3.50 -17.86
N THR A 41 30.80 -2.65 -17.86
CA THR A 41 31.34 -2.10 -16.60
C THR A 41 30.44 -0.96 -16.19
N PHE A 42 29.70 -1.11 -15.10
CA PHE A 42 28.57 -0.23 -14.78
C PHE A 42 28.98 1.25 -14.65
N LEU A 43 30.15 1.52 -14.05
CA LEU A 43 30.67 2.88 -13.85
C LEU A 43 31.17 3.55 -15.15
N ASN A 44 31.27 2.81 -16.25
CA ASN A 44 31.71 3.32 -17.55
C ASN A 44 30.55 3.62 -18.51
N LEU A 45 29.30 3.38 -18.09
CA LEU A 45 28.12 3.68 -18.89
C LEU A 45 27.99 5.18 -19.14
N GLU A 46 27.35 5.56 -20.26
CA GLU A 46 26.99 6.96 -20.49
C GLU A 46 25.99 7.45 -19.43
N ASP A 47 26.06 8.74 -19.05
CA ASP A 47 25.30 9.31 -17.93
C ASP A 47 23.80 8.98 -17.98
N GLU A 48 23.16 9.08 -19.14
CA GLU A 48 21.72 8.79 -19.29
C GLU A 48 21.41 7.29 -19.06
N GLU A 49 22.23 6.39 -19.62
CA GLU A 49 22.08 4.94 -19.47
C GLU A 49 22.36 4.52 -18.02
N PHE A 50 23.46 5.03 -17.44
CA PHE A 50 23.82 4.83 -16.04
C PHE A 50 22.64 5.15 -15.12
N HIS A 51 22.02 6.32 -15.30
CA HIS A 51 20.88 6.72 -14.50
C HIS A 51 19.68 5.78 -14.66
N LYS A 52 19.38 5.33 -15.88
CA LYS A 52 18.26 4.42 -16.16
C LYS A 52 18.48 3.03 -15.57
N TYR A 53 19.68 2.47 -15.69
CA TYR A 53 19.99 1.18 -15.08
C TYR A 53 20.07 1.27 -13.54
N LEU A 54 20.51 2.40 -12.98
CA LEU A 54 20.51 2.62 -11.54
C LEU A 54 19.08 2.75 -10.97
N GLU A 55 18.14 3.35 -11.72
CA GLU A 55 16.72 3.39 -11.38
C GLU A 55 16.14 1.97 -11.28
N ILE A 56 16.52 1.07 -12.17
CA ILE A 56 16.10 -0.34 -12.16
C ILE A 56 16.60 -1.05 -10.89
N ALA A 57 17.90 -0.99 -10.60
CA ALA A 57 18.47 -1.59 -9.39
C ALA A 57 17.83 -1.03 -8.10
N ASN A 58 17.61 0.30 -8.05
CA ASN A 58 16.87 0.93 -6.96
C ASN A 58 15.45 0.39 -6.80
N LYS A 59 14.77 0.14 -7.92
CA LYS A 59 13.39 -0.34 -7.90
C LYS A 59 13.29 -1.74 -7.31
N SER A 60 14.28 -2.59 -7.53
CA SER A 60 14.38 -3.95 -6.94
C SER A 60 14.42 -3.97 -5.40
N LEU A 61 14.80 -2.87 -4.75
CA LEU A 61 14.80 -2.71 -3.29
C LEU A 61 13.78 -1.67 -2.80
N SER A 62 12.75 -1.39 -3.60
CA SER A 62 11.76 -0.34 -3.30
C SER A 62 10.36 -0.91 -3.08
N GLY A 63 9.69 -0.44 -2.03
CA GLY A 63 8.30 -0.78 -1.73
C GLY A 63 8.11 -1.05 -0.24
N THR A 64 6.96 -1.63 0.11
CA THR A 64 6.64 -1.95 1.50
C THR A 64 7.14 -3.36 1.85
N VAL A 65 7.87 -3.49 2.96
CA VAL A 65 8.30 -4.79 3.51
C VAL A 65 7.07 -5.62 3.88
N GLY A 66 7.08 -6.91 3.58
CA GLY A 66 5.93 -7.81 3.74
C GLY A 66 4.90 -7.74 2.60
N ASN A 67 5.00 -6.75 1.71
CA ASN A 67 4.05 -6.58 0.60
C ASN A 67 4.72 -6.61 -0.78
N ASN A 68 5.59 -5.63 -1.06
CA ASN A 68 6.41 -5.61 -2.27
C ASN A 68 7.72 -6.35 -2.08
N LEU A 69 8.30 -6.25 -0.88
CA LEU A 69 9.60 -6.83 -0.53
C LEU A 69 9.37 -7.98 0.44
N LEU A 70 9.77 -9.17 0.04
CA LEU A 70 9.55 -10.41 0.76
C LEU A 70 10.89 -11.13 0.95
N GLU A 71 11.27 -11.38 2.19
CA GLU A 71 12.40 -12.23 2.48
C GLU A 71 11.96 -13.69 2.39
N LEU A 72 12.54 -14.43 1.45
CA LEU A 72 12.19 -15.80 1.13
C LEU A 72 13.32 -16.73 1.58
N PRO A 73 13.08 -17.65 2.51
CA PRO A 73 14.09 -18.60 2.97
C PRO A 73 14.33 -19.68 1.90
N PHE A 74 15.54 -20.20 1.86
CA PHE A 74 15.86 -21.45 1.17
C PHE A 74 15.57 -22.62 2.10
N ASP A 75 15.00 -23.70 1.55
CA ASP A 75 14.92 -24.96 2.29
C ASP A 75 16.33 -25.59 2.29
N PRO A 76 16.85 -26.09 3.42
CA PRO A 76 18.10 -26.84 3.43
C PRO A 76 18.16 -27.99 2.42
N SER A 77 17.01 -28.57 2.01
CA SER A 77 16.98 -29.59 0.96
C SER A 77 17.27 -29.05 -0.45
N GLU A 78 17.10 -27.75 -0.66
CA GLU A 78 17.39 -27.05 -1.93
C GLU A 78 18.85 -26.59 -2.03
N GLU A 79 19.67 -26.76 -0.99
CA GLU A 79 21.11 -26.45 -1.00
C GLU A 79 21.93 -27.61 -1.61
N ILE A 80 21.55 -28.05 -2.81
CA ILE A 80 22.19 -29.15 -3.56
C ILE A 80 22.77 -28.67 -4.89
N GLU A 81 23.75 -29.39 -5.41
CA GLU A 81 24.38 -29.08 -6.71
C GLU A 81 23.34 -29.05 -7.84
N GLY A 82 23.35 -27.98 -8.65
CA GLY A 82 22.39 -27.77 -9.74
C GLY A 82 21.04 -27.16 -9.32
N SER A 83 20.82 -26.93 -8.03
CA SER A 83 19.66 -26.17 -7.54
C SER A 83 19.70 -24.70 -7.98
N GLY A 84 18.58 -23.99 -7.75
CA GLY A 84 18.55 -22.53 -7.93
C GLY A 84 19.53 -21.82 -6.99
N HIS A 85 19.63 -22.28 -5.74
CA HIS A 85 20.57 -21.75 -4.75
C HIS A 85 22.04 -21.89 -5.19
N ASP A 86 22.43 -23.09 -5.63
CA ASP A 86 23.79 -23.37 -6.11
C ASP A 86 24.15 -22.51 -7.34
N LEU A 87 23.21 -22.30 -8.27
CA LEU A 87 23.41 -21.38 -9.39
C LEU A 87 23.68 -19.94 -8.92
N LEU A 88 22.91 -19.44 -7.95
CA LEU A 88 23.10 -18.09 -7.41
C LEU A 88 24.43 -17.95 -6.67
N MET A 89 24.84 -18.97 -5.92
CA MET A 89 26.15 -19.04 -5.28
C MET A 89 27.27 -18.95 -6.31
N ARG A 90 27.23 -19.79 -7.36
CA ARG A 90 28.22 -19.78 -8.45
C ARG A 90 28.24 -18.44 -9.21
N LEU A 91 27.08 -17.83 -9.45
CA LEU A 91 26.97 -16.53 -10.15
C LEU A 91 27.65 -15.43 -9.34
N ARG A 92 27.37 -15.37 -8.03
CA ARG A 92 28.01 -14.45 -7.11
C ARG A 92 29.52 -14.68 -7.03
N GLU A 93 29.96 -15.91 -6.79
CA GLU A 93 31.39 -16.25 -6.69
C GLU A 93 32.16 -15.90 -7.98
N SER A 94 31.54 -16.11 -9.15
CA SER A 94 32.12 -15.73 -10.43
C SER A 94 32.12 -14.22 -10.67
N ARG A 95 31.44 -13.43 -9.83
CA ARG A 95 31.17 -12.00 -10.01
C ARG A 95 30.58 -11.71 -11.38
N LEU A 96 29.62 -12.53 -11.81
CA LEU A 96 28.98 -12.45 -13.14
C LEU A 96 29.99 -12.48 -14.31
N GLN A 97 31.11 -13.19 -14.16
CA GLN A 97 32.13 -13.27 -15.21
C GLN A 97 32.02 -14.48 -16.11
N ASP A 98 31.44 -15.57 -15.62
CA ASP A 98 31.30 -16.82 -16.37
C ASP A 98 30.12 -16.74 -17.36
N GLU A 99 30.44 -16.60 -18.65
CA GLU A 99 29.45 -16.49 -19.72
C GLU A 99 28.58 -17.75 -19.86
N LYS A 100 29.13 -18.94 -19.60
CA LYS A 100 28.35 -20.19 -19.72
C LYS A 100 27.32 -20.26 -18.60
N LEU A 101 27.74 -19.90 -17.39
CA LEU A 101 26.87 -19.84 -16.23
C LEU A 101 25.77 -18.78 -16.40
N LEU A 102 26.10 -17.62 -16.99
CA LEU A 102 25.10 -16.59 -17.31
C LEU A 102 24.06 -17.12 -18.32
N ILE A 103 24.49 -17.81 -19.38
CA ILE A 103 23.57 -18.41 -20.36
C ILE A 103 22.69 -19.48 -19.70
N GLU A 104 23.26 -20.36 -18.88
CA GLU A 104 22.50 -21.36 -18.11
C GLU A 104 21.42 -20.69 -17.26
N TYR A 105 21.79 -19.62 -16.55
CA TYR A 105 20.87 -18.89 -15.70
C TYR A 105 19.78 -18.12 -16.48
N TYR A 106 20.13 -17.48 -17.60
CA TYR A 106 19.13 -16.82 -18.46
C TYR A 106 18.09 -17.81 -18.98
N ASN A 107 18.51 -19.00 -19.42
CA ASN A 107 17.57 -20.05 -19.84
C ASN A 107 16.65 -20.47 -18.69
N ARG A 108 17.19 -20.65 -17.48
CA ARG A 108 16.38 -20.97 -16.29
C ARG A 108 15.32 -19.89 -16.01
N ILE A 109 15.69 -18.60 -16.12
CA ILE A 109 14.73 -17.50 -15.99
C ILE A 109 13.65 -17.59 -17.07
N ILE A 110 14.03 -17.79 -18.33
CA ILE A 110 13.10 -17.84 -19.48
C ILE A 110 12.09 -18.99 -19.35
N GLU A 111 12.53 -20.13 -18.83
CA GLU A 111 11.68 -21.29 -18.56
C GLU A 111 10.72 -21.05 -17.38
N SER A 112 11.18 -20.34 -16.35
CA SER A 112 10.44 -20.18 -15.09
C SER A 112 9.53 -18.95 -15.03
N TYR A 113 9.88 -17.85 -15.70
CA TYR A 113 9.11 -16.61 -15.67
C TYR A 113 7.89 -16.71 -16.60
N ASP A 114 6.69 -16.78 -16.01
CA ASP A 114 5.43 -16.85 -16.77
C ASP A 114 5.00 -15.46 -17.22
N PHE A 115 5.44 -15.09 -18.42
CA PHE A 115 5.14 -13.80 -19.03
C PHE A 115 4.95 -13.92 -20.54
N VAL A 116 3.96 -13.20 -21.06
CA VAL A 116 3.68 -13.11 -22.50
C VAL A 116 4.14 -11.76 -23.03
N GLY A 117 5.23 -11.79 -23.80
CA GLY A 117 5.80 -10.61 -24.45
C GLY A 117 7.31 -10.57 -24.32
N ASN A 118 7.91 -9.47 -24.76
CA ASN A 118 9.34 -9.27 -24.68
C ASN A 118 9.72 -8.83 -23.27
N PHE A 119 10.89 -9.20 -22.78
CA PHE A 119 11.39 -8.75 -21.49
C PHE A 119 12.93 -8.67 -21.48
N LEU A 120 13.44 -7.89 -20.56
CA LEU A 120 14.86 -7.68 -20.32
C LEU A 120 15.21 -8.26 -18.94
N ILE A 121 16.21 -9.13 -18.91
CA ILE A 121 16.82 -9.63 -17.68
C ILE A 121 18.08 -8.81 -17.43
N LEU A 122 18.26 -8.33 -16.19
CA LEU A 122 19.45 -7.60 -15.75
C LEU A 122 19.99 -8.22 -14.47
N LEU A 123 21.30 -8.41 -14.42
CA LEU A 123 22.04 -8.80 -13.23
C LEU A 123 23.09 -7.75 -12.90
N TYR A 124 23.18 -7.43 -11.63
CA TYR A 124 24.16 -6.51 -11.05
C TYR A 124 24.96 -7.27 -9.99
N HIS A 125 26.24 -6.94 -9.86
CA HIS A 125 27.09 -7.42 -8.77
C HIS A 125 27.73 -6.22 -8.08
N ASP A 126 27.87 -6.29 -6.76
CA ASP A 126 28.52 -5.29 -5.92
C ASP A 126 29.08 -5.95 -4.65
N THR A 127 30.08 -5.30 -4.07
CA THR A 127 30.65 -5.67 -2.77
C THR A 127 30.59 -4.47 -1.84
N TYR A 128 30.09 -4.67 -0.63
CA TYR A 128 29.96 -3.65 0.40
C TYR A 128 30.85 -3.95 1.61
N ASP A 129 31.88 -3.15 1.82
CA ASP A 129 32.61 -3.09 3.09
C ASP A 129 31.70 -2.52 4.18
N ILE A 130 31.30 -3.35 5.14
CA ILE A 130 30.33 -2.99 6.18
C ILE A 130 31.06 -2.20 7.28
N PRO A 131 30.76 -0.90 7.47
CA PRO A 131 31.43 -0.10 8.48
C PRO A 131 31.04 -0.55 9.89
N VAL A 132 31.97 -0.53 10.84
CA VAL A 132 31.69 -0.78 12.25
C VAL A 132 30.82 0.35 12.81
N LYS A 133 29.78 -0.01 13.55
CA LYS A 133 28.90 0.94 14.24
C LYS A 133 29.12 0.90 15.75
N THR A 134 29.27 2.06 16.34
CA THR A 134 29.24 2.21 17.80
C THR A 134 27.82 2.08 18.34
N THR A 135 27.67 1.88 19.66
CA THR A 135 26.35 1.82 20.33
C THR A 135 25.50 3.07 20.12
N ASP A 136 26.12 4.20 19.78
CA ASP A 136 25.47 5.48 19.49
C ASP A 136 25.18 5.69 17.98
N ASP A 137 25.23 4.61 17.17
CA ASP A 137 25.00 4.59 15.71
C ASP A 137 25.97 5.47 14.88
N LEU A 138 27.12 5.85 15.46
CA LEU A 138 28.21 6.49 14.72
C LEU A 138 29.00 5.44 13.94
N MET A 139 29.22 5.73 12.65
CA MET A 139 30.04 4.91 11.74
C MET A 139 31.52 5.15 12.02
N LEU A 140 32.27 4.06 12.19
CA LEU A 140 33.73 4.06 12.21
C LEU A 140 34.27 3.72 10.82
N ASP A 141 35.49 4.16 10.53
CA ASP A 141 36.19 3.90 9.26
C ASP A 141 36.82 2.49 9.21
N GLU A 142 36.46 1.63 10.17
CA GLU A 142 36.87 0.24 10.26
C GLU A 142 35.77 -0.65 9.67
N SER A 143 36.16 -1.73 8.97
CA SER A 143 35.25 -2.72 8.40
C SER A 143 35.68 -4.12 8.82
N GLU A 144 34.72 -4.93 9.29
CA GLU A 144 34.97 -6.31 9.72
C GLU A 144 34.50 -7.34 8.70
N GLU A 145 33.52 -7.01 7.86
CA GLU A 145 32.91 -7.92 6.90
C GLU A 145 32.65 -7.24 5.55
N VAL A 146 32.77 -8.01 4.48
CA VAL A 146 32.43 -7.60 3.11
C VAL A 146 31.19 -8.35 2.67
N TYR A 147 30.10 -7.63 2.44
CA TYR A 147 28.87 -8.16 1.89
C TYR A 147 28.95 -8.21 0.37
N ASP A 148 29.08 -9.42 -0.18
CA ASP A 148 29.11 -9.72 -1.61
C ASP A 148 27.71 -10.15 -2.06
N TYR A 149 27.13 -9.46 -3.05
CA TYR A 149 25.75 -9.71 -3.47
C TYR A 149 25.49 -9.45 -4.95
N ILE A 150 24.43 -10.10 -5.42
CA ILE A 150 23.86 -9.91 -6.76
C ILE A 150 22.42 -9.41 -6.67
N ILE A 151 22.02 -8.62 -7.65
CA ILE A 151 20.64 -8.22 -7.87
C ILE A 151 20.22 -8.71 -9.24
N CYS A 152 19.08 -9.40 -9.32
CA CYS A 152 18.42 -9.72 -10.58
C CYS A 152 17.15 -8.87 -10.72
N ALA A 153 16.94 -8.25 -11.88
CA ALA A 153 15.73 -7.53 -12.21
C ALA A 153 15.17 -7.97 -13.57
N ILE A 154 13.87 -8.22 -13.63
CA ILE A 154 13.17 -8.55 -14.87
C ILE A 154 12.22 -7.41 -15.21
N CYS A 155 12.38 -6.86 -16.41
CA CYS A 155 11.65 -5.70 -16.91
C CYS A 155 10.93 -6.03 -18.22
N PRO A 156 9.59 -6.00 -18.25
CA PRO A 156 8.81 -6.14 -19.48
C PRO A 156 9.20 -5.08 -20.52
N VAL A 157 9.29 -5.45 -21.79
CA VAL A 157 9.63 -4.55 -22.89
C VAL A 157 8.42 -4.44 -23.82
N GLN A 158 7.93 -3.20 -24.01
CA GLN A 158 6.69 -2.96 -24.74
C GLN A 158 6.87 -1.84 -25.78
N LEU A 159 6.13 -1.92 -26.88
CA LEU A 159 6.11 -0.83 -27.85
C LEU A 159 5.56 0.45 -27.21
N SER A 160 6.27 1.55 -27.41
CA SER A 160 5.83 2.89 -27.01
C SER A 160 4.40 3.19 -27.47
N LYS A 161 3.71 4.08 -26.74
CA LYS A 161 2.28 4.39 -27.00
C LYS A 161 2.08 4.85 -28.45
N PRO A 162 1.04 4.34 -29.15
CA PRO A 162 0.71 4.81 -30.48
C PRO A 162 0.27 6.28 -30.44
N GLY A 163 0.48 7.00 -31.53
CA GLY A 163 0.08 8.40 -31.62
C GLY A 163 0.55 9.05 -32.92
N LEU A 164 0.27 10.35 -33.03
CA LEU A 164 0.86 11.20 -34.06
C LEU A 164 2.09 11.91 -33.49
N GLY A 165 3.16 11.99 -34.28
CA GLY A 165 4.39 12.68 -33.94
C GLY A 165 4.85 13.57 -35.10
N TYR A 166 5.74 14.50 -34.80
CA TYR A 166 6.45 15.26 -35.83
C TYR A 166 7.52 14.35 -36.46
N ARG A 167 7.39 14.11 -37.76
CA ARG A 167 8.34 13.34 -38.56
C ARG A 167 9.27 14.32 -39.27
N GLU A 168 10.46 14.50 -38.70
CA GLU A 168 11.45 15.48 -39.17
C GLU A 168 11.91 15.20 -40.61
N ASP A 169 12.02 13.92 -40.98
CA ASP A 169 12.36 13.42 -42.31
C ASP A 169 11.35 13.83 -43.39
N GLU A 170 10.06 13.91 -43.03
CA GLU A 170 8.97 14.25 -43.95
C GLU A 170 8.41 15.67 -43.71
N ASN A 171 8.96 16.38 -42.73
CA ASN A 171 8.49 17.68 -42.22
C ASN A 171 6.95 17.76 -42.09
N ARG A 172 6.34 16.72 -41.50
CA ARG A 172 4.88 16.65 -41.30
C ARG A 172 4.52 15.94 -40.01
N ILE A 173 3.26 16.11 -39.61
CA ILE A 173 2.66 15.25 -38.59
C ILE A 173 2.26 13.92 -39.24
N GLY A 174 2.67 12.82 -38.62
CA GLY A 174 2.39 11.46 -39.10
C GLY A 174 2.32 10.45 -37.97
N ALA A 175 1.99 9.21 -38.30
CA ALA A 175 2.02 8.12 -37.33
C ALA A 175 3.42 8.00 -36.71
N ARG A 176 3.46 7.92 -35.38
CA ARG A 176 4.69 7.78 -34.61
C ARG A 176 5.34 6.42 -34.90
N ILE A 177 6.64 6.41 -35.18
CA ILE A 177 7.46 5.19 -35.19
C ILE A 177 7.55 4.72 -33.73
N ARG A 178 7.17 3.46 -33.49
CA ARG A 178 7.07 2.91 -32.14
C ARG A 178 8.33 2.13 -31.82
N ASP A 179 9.07 2.59 -30.84
CA ASP A 179 10.23 1.89 -30.31
C ASP A 179 9.83 0.89 -29.21
N TRP A 180 10.63 -0.16 -29.03
CA TRP A 180 10.56 -1.04 -27.87
C TRP A 180 11.15 -0.32 -26.66
N VAL A 181 10.39 -0.23 -25.58
CA VAL A 181 10.76 0.51 -24.37
C VAL A 181 10.75 -0.43 -23.19
N VAL A 182 11.85 -0.42 -22.43
CA VAL A 182 11.96 -1.13 -21.16
C VAL A 182 11.01 -0.51 -20.15
N GLY A 183 10.08 -1.32 -19.66
CA GLY A 183 9.11 -0.96 -18.63
C GLY A 183 9.71 -1.00 -17.22
N PRO A 184 8.90 -0.68 -16.20
CA PRO A 184 9.33 -0.78 -14.81
C PRO A 184 9.60 -2.25 -14.43
N VAL A 185 10.47 -2.44 -13.43
CA VAL A 185 10.75 -3.76 -12.82
C VAL A 185 9.45 -4.42 -12.40
N ASP A 186 9.26 -5.65 -12.86
CA ASP A 186 8.07 -6.45 -12.62
C ASP A 186 8.29 -7.44 -11.47
N THR A 187 9.39 -8.18 -11.54
CA THR A 187 9.92 -9.01 -10.46
C THR A 187 11.43 -8.84 -10.37
N ALA A 188 11.98 -8.99 -9.17
CA ALA A 188 13.41 -8.89 -8.91
C ALA A 188 13.78 -9.66 -7.63
N PHE A 189 15.06 -9.89 -7.41
CA PHE A 189 15.55 -10.34 -6.11
C PHE A 189 16.97 -9.84 -5.84
N THR A 190 17.34 -9.81 -4.56
CA THR A 190 18.72 -9.63 -4.08
C THR A 190 19.15 -10.90 -3.37
N PHE A 191 20.33 -11.42 -3.70
CA PHE A 191 20.90 -12.59 -3.05
C PHE A 191 22.40 -12.38 -2.80
N PRO A 192 22.92 -12.79 -1.63
CA PRO A 192 22.21 -13.24 -0.42
C PRO A 192 21.37 -12.12 0.22
N CYS A 193 20.72 -12.40 1.34
CA CYS A 193 20.12 -11.36 2.18
C CYS A 193 21.20 -10.66 3.02
N PHE A 194 20.93 -9.42 3.44
CA PHE A 194 21.73 -8.67 4.40
C PHE A 194 20.94 -8.51 5.71
N THR A 195 21.26 -9.34 6.70
CA THR A 195 20.51 -9.45 7.96
C THR A 195 21.48 -9.28 9.12
N GLU A 196 21.11 -8.49 10.13
CA GLU A 196 21.95 -8.22 11.31
C GLU A 196 23.35 -7.68 10.95
N ARG A 197 23.42 -6.91 9.87
CA ARG A 197 24.68 -6.39 9.30
C ARG A 197 25.66 -7.48 8.85
N SER A 198 25.16 -8.65 8.48
CA SER A 198 25.96 -9.79 8.01
C SER A 198 25.32 -10.37 6.74
N THR A 199 26.12 -11.17 6.03
CA THR A 199 25.66 -11.99 4.90
C THR A 199 24.79 -13.14 5.38
N ASP A 200 23.56 -13.26 4.84
CA ASP A 200 22.65 -14.38 5.10
C ASP A 200 22.41 -15.19 3.82
N LEU A 201 23.12 -16.33 3.73
CA LEU A 201 23.08 -17.25 2.59
C LEU A 201 21.80 -18.09 2.51
N HIS A 202 20.99 -18.09 3.57
CA HIS A 202 19.80 -18.93 3.69
C HIS A 202 18.51 -18.19 3.32
N ALA A 203 18.62 -16.95 2.83
CA ALA A 203 17.48 -16.21 2.31
C ALA A 203 17.84 -15.34 1.10
N CYS A 204 16.82 -15.00 0.31
CA CYS A 204 16.89 -13.94 -0.68
C CYS A 204 15.79 -12.90 -0.42
N LEU A 205 16.03 -11.66 -0.82
CA LEU A 205 15.01 -10.61 -0.75
C LEU A 205 14.37 -10.46 -2.13
N ALA A 206 13.15 -10.98 -2.28
CA ALA A 206 12.36 -10.86 -3.49
C ALA A 206 11.59 -9.54 -3.53
N TYR A 207 11.45 -8.98 -4.72
CA TYR A 207 10.59 -7.86 -5.04
C TYR A 207 9.50 -8.28 -6.02
N THR A 208 8.28 -7.84 -5.76
CA THR A 208 7.15 -7.93 -6.68
C THR A 208 6.49 -6.57 -6.90
N LYS A 209 6.23 -6.24 -8.16
CA LYS A 209 5.41 -5.09 -8.54
C LYS A 209 3.93 -5.37 -8.32
N ASN A 210 3.44 -6.55 -8.72
CA ASN A 210 2.05 -6.95 -8.54
C ASN A 210 1.90 -7.70 -7.22
N THR A 211 1.48 -7.00 -6.18
CA THR A 211 1.31 -7.60 -4.85
C THR A 211 0.07 -8.50 -4.76
N LYS A 212 -0.85 -8.45 -5.72
CA LYS A 212 -2.04 -9.31 -5.72
C LYS A 212 -1.71 -10.71 -6.28
N GLU A 213 -0.94 -10.72 -7.35
CA GLU A 213 -0.53 -11.91 -8.10
C GLU A 213 0.98 -11.79 -8.36
N PRO A 214 1.82 -12.06 -7.34
CA PRO A 214 3.26 -12.09 -7.51
C PRO A 214 3.69 -13.31 -8.34
N HIS A 215 4.87 -13.23 -8.95
CA HIS A 215 5.50 -14.32 -9.70
C HIS A 215 6.06 -15.40 -8.77
N VAL A 216 5.16 -16.15 -8.12
CA VAL A 216 5.52 -17.24 -7.19
C VAL A 216 6.26 -18.34 -7.95
N GLU A 217 5.86 -18.62 -9.18
CA GLU A 217 6.49 -19.60 -10.06
C GLU A 217 7.96 -19.26 -10.36
N PHE A 218 8.30 -17.97 -10.40
CA PHE A 218 9.68 -17.52 -10.57
C PHE A 218 10.50 -17.76 -9.29
N TRP A 219 9.91 -17.54 -8.11
CA TRP A 219 10.59 -17.78 -6.84
C TRP A 219 10.89 -19.27 -6.63
N GLU A 220 9.90 -20.13 -6.85
CA GLU A 220 10.04 -21.56 -6.64
C GLU A 220 10.95 -22.20 -7.71
N ASN A 221 10.71 -21.94 -8.99
CA ASN A 221 11.38 -22.67 -10.07
C ASN A 221 12.72 -22.04 -10.47
N CYS A 222 12.83 -20.71 -10.47
CA CYS A 222 14.06 -20.04 -10.88
C CYS A 222 15.04 -19.89 -9.70
N ILE A 223 14.59 -19.29 -8.60
CA ILE A 223 15.43 -18.99 -7.44
C ILE A 223 15.65 -20.26 -6.60
N GLY A 224 14.61 -21.11 -6.48
CA GLY A 224 14.67 -22.29 -5.62
C GLY A 224 14.43 -21.97 -4.14
N CYS A 225 13.71 -20.89 -3.86
CA CYS A 225 13.36 -20.49 -2.48
C CYS A 225 11.89 -20.75 -2.18
N GLY A 226 11.56 -20.77 -0.89
CA GLY A 226 10.18 -20.86 -0.42
C GLY A 226 9.33 -19.64 -0.78
N THR A 227 8.05 -19.68 -0.41
CA THR A 227 7.08 -18.64 -0.77
C THR A 227 6.50 -17.96 0.45
N LYS A 228 6.10 -16.69 0.29
CA LYS A 228 5.36 -15.93 1.30
C LYS A 228 4.22 -15.18 0.65
N LYS A 229 3.08 -15.11 1.35
CA LYS A 229 1.93 -14.29 0.93
C LYS A 229 2.25 -12.82 1.18
N THR A 230 1.92 -11.96 0.23
CA THR A 230 2.03 -10.50 0.41
C THR A 230 0.95 -10.00 1.38
N SER A 231 1.17 -8.89 2.07
CA SER A 231 0.12 -8.23 2.87
C SER A 231 -1.15 -7.96 2.04
N THR A 232 -1.01 -7.63 0.75
CA THR A 232 -2.16 -7.47 -0.16
C THR A 232 -2.96 -8.76 -0.35
N GLN A 233 -2.30 -9.92 -0.53
CA GLN A 233 -2.97 -11.21 -0.63
C GLN A 233 -3.68 -11.58 0.68
N LYS A 234 -3.02 -11.37 1.83
CA LYS A 234 -3.58 -11.62 3.16
C LYS A 234 -4.86 -10.79 3.40
N LYS A 235 -4.80 -9.50 3.11
CA LYS A 235 -5.93 -8.57 3.21
C LYS A 235 -7.08 -8.91 2.28
N ASN A 236 -6.79 -9.24 1.01
CA ASN A 236 -7.82 -9.66 0.06
C ASN A 236 -8.50 -10.96 0.51
N ALA A 237 -7.73 -11.91 1.04
CA ALA A 237 -8.29 -13.15 1.57
C ALA A 237 -9.23 -12.87 2.76
N PHE A 238 -8.81 -12.04 3.71
CA PHE A 238 -9.65 -11.65 4.84
C PHE A 238 -10.95 -10.95 4.39
N ASN A 239 -10.86 -9.98 3.49
CA ASN A 239 -12.04 -9.30 2.93
C ASN A 239 -12.98 -10.28 2.21
N ASN A 240 -12.44 -11.23 1.43
CA ASN A 240 -13.25 -12.26 0.79
C ASN A 240 -13.96 -13.16 1.81
N MET A 241 -13.34 -13.46 2.95
CA MET A 241 -13.98 -14.20 4.04
C MET A 241 -15.16 -13.42 4.63
N LEU A 242 -14.99 -12.10 4.82
CA LEU A 242 -16.06 -11.21 5.28
C LEU A 242 -17.20 -11.17 4.26
N ASP A 243 -16.91 -11.03 2.97
CA ASP A 243 -17.90 -11.01 1.88
C ASP A 243 -18.74 -12.28 1.85
N GLN A 244 -18.09 -13.44 1.94
CA GLN A 244 -18.77 -14.74 1.96
C GLN A 244 -19.65 -14.99 3.19
N ALA A 245 -19.36 -14.31 4.30
CA ALA A 245 -20.12 -14.45 5.55
C ALA A 245 -21.23 -13.40 5.69
N LEU A 246 -21.00 -12.17 5.22
CA LEU A 246 -21.94 -11.06 5.29
C LEU A 246 -23.01 -11.14 4.19
N GLY A 247 -22.67 -11.67 3.01
CA GLY A 247 -23.58 -11.81 1.88
C GLY A 247 -23.50 -10.63 0.92
N GLU A 248 -24.65 -10.22 0.36
CA GLU A 248 -24.71 -9.12 -0.61
C GLU A 248 -24.19 -7.79 -0.05
N GLU A 249 -23.60 -6.99 -0.93
CA GLU A 249 -23.11 -5.66 -0.58
C GLU A 249 -24.29 -4.69 -0.40
N THR A 250 -24.56 -4.32 0.85
CA THR A 250 -25.61 -3.39 1.28
C THR A 250 -24.97 -2.32 2.17
N GLU A 251 -25.70 -1.23 2.45
CA GLU A 251 -25.20 -0.20 3.38
C GLU A 251 -24.85 -0.82 4.75
N GLU A 252 -25.68 -1.74 5.26
CA GLU A 252 -25.43 -2.43 6.53
C GLU A 252 -24.16 -3.29 6.49
N THR A 253 -23.92 -4.06 5.42
CA THR A 253 -22.72 -4.90 5.34
C THR A 253 -21.45 -4.09 5.13
N ILE A 254 -21.54 -2.94 4.46
CA ILE A 254 -20.44 -1.96 4.38
C ILE A 254 -20.14 -1.40 5.77
N GLU A 255 -21.15 -0.94 6.52
CA GLU A 255 -20.97 -0.43 7.88
C GLU A 255 -20.33 -1.46 8.80
N LYS A 256 -20.78 -2.72 8.73
CA LYS A 256 -20.17 -3.82 9.50
C LYS A 256 -18.68 -4.04 9.17
N LYS A 257 -18.28 -3.95 7.90
CA LYS A 257 -16.86 -4.05 7.53
C LYS A 257 -16.04 -2.88 8.09
N LEU A 258 -16.61 -1.67 8.10
CA LEU A 258 -15.96 -0.50 8.70
C LEU A 258 -15.79 -0.68 10.21
N ASP A 259 -16.82 -1.19 10.90
CA ASP A 259 -16.75 -1.49 12.34
C ASP A 259 -15.70 -2.58 12.64
N ILE A 260 -15.59 -3.63 11.81
CA ILE A 260 -14.54 -4.65 11.94
C ILE A 260 -13.14 -4.05 11.80
N GLN A 261 -12.94 -3.18 10.81
CA GLN A 261 -11.65 -2.53 10.59
C GLN A 261 -11.30 -1.59 11.76
N GLN A 262 -12.29 -0.90 12.33
CA GLN A 262 -12.09 -0.09 13.53
C GLN A 262 -11.69 -0.95 14.73
N ASN A 263 -12.42 -2.03 15.00
CA ASN A 263 -12.12 -2.92 16.12
C ASN A 263 -10.75 -3.61 15.97
N LEU A 264 -10.34 -3.93 14.74
CA LEU A 264 -8.99 -4.41 14.47
C LEU A 264 -7.93 -3.35 14.77
N SER A 265 -8.17 -2.08 14.40
CA SER A 265 -7.29 -0.95 14.76
C SER A 265 -7.19 -0.75 16.28
N ASP A 266 -8.31 -0.87 16.98
CA ASP A 266 -8.38 -0.71 18.43
C ASP A 266 -7.64 -1.87 19.11
N PHE A 267 -7.80 -3.11 18.63
CA PHE A 267 -7.04 -4.28 19.07
C PHE A 267 -5.53 -4.07 18.91
N ILE A 268 -5.08 -3.62 17.74
CA ILE A 268 -3.66 -3.33 17.47
C ILE A 268 -3.13 -2.28 18.46
N THR A 269 -3.90 -1.23 18.73
CA THR A 269 -3.51 -0.17 19.67
C THR A 269 -3.31 -0.71 21.07
N VAL A 270 -4.27 -1.51 21.57
CA VAL A 270 -4.19 -2.14 22.90
C VAL A 270 -3.00 -3.10 23.01
N GLU A 271 -2.78 -3.91 21.99
CA GLU A 271 -1.67 -4.87 21.97
C GLU A 271 -0.30 -4.18 21.87
N THR A 272 -0.21 -3.08 21.12
CA THR A 272 1.00 -2.25 21.04
C THR A 272 1.36 -1.67 22.40
N GLU A 273 0.38 -1.16 23.16
CA GLU A 273 0.60 -0.66 24.52
C GLU A 273 1.04 -1.77 25.49
N ARG A 274 0.59 -3.02 25.27
CA ARG A 274 0.92 -4.18 26.11
C ARG A 274 2.31 -4.75 25.83
N LEU A 275 2.67 -4.87 24.56
CA LEU A 275 3.89 -5.57 24.12
C LEU A 275 5.07 -4.60 23.90
N GLY A 276 4.80 -3.37 23.47
CA GLY A 276 5.78 -2.37 23.06
C GLY A 276 5.73 -2.09 21.55
N GLU A 277 6.18 -0.89 21.14
CA GLU A 277 6.06 -0.38 19.76
C GLU A 277 6.77 -1.23 18.69
N ASP A 278 7.83 -1.94 19.06
CA ASP A 278 8.66 -2.72 18.14
C ASP A 278 8.26 -4.21 18.09
N GLU A 279 7.33 -4.66 18.92
CA GLU A 279 6.94 -6.07 19.01
C GLU A 279 5.85 -6.42 17.99
N PRO A 280 6.00 -7.49 17.19
CA PRO A 280 5.03 -7.88 16.18
C PRO A 280 3.75 -8.44 16.80
N ILE A 281 2.61 -7.89 16.40
CA ILE A 281 1.28 -8.37 16.84
C ILE A 281 0.79 -9.44 15.87
N ILE A 282 0.91 -10.70 16.25
CA ILE A 282 0.40 -11.85 15.50
C ILE A 282 -1.10 -11.98 15.78
N LEU A 283 -1.91 -12.10 14.73
CA LEU A 283 -3.36 -12.20 14.85
C LEU A 283 -3.80 -13.68 14.89
N GLU A 284 -4.25 -14.14 16.06
CA GLU A 284 -4.72 -15.52 16.24
C GLU A 284 -6.21 -15.67 15.85
N PRO A 285 -6.67 -16.90 15.53
CA PRO A 285 -8.08 -17.14 15.22
C PRO A 285 -9.05 -16.67 16.33
N GLN A 286 -8.63 -16.76 17.60
CA GLN A 286 -9.44 -16.30 18.73
C GLN A 286 -9.55 -14.77 18.77
N ASP A 287 -8.50 -14.05 18.40
CA ASP A 287 -8.52 -12.58 18.31
C ASP A 287 -9.48 -12.14 17.22
N VAL A 288 -9.44 -12.81 16.06
CA VAL A 288 -10.40 -12.60 14.97
C VAL A 288 -11.83 -12.81 15.46
N ALA A 289 -12.10 -13.89 16.20
CA ALA A 289 -13.43 -14.15 16.73
C ALA A 289 -13.91 -13.03 17.66
N ASN A 290 -13.05 -12.58 18.59
CA ASN A 290 -13.36 -11.49 19.51
C ASN A 290 -13.66 -10.18 18.77
N ILE A 291 -12.80 -9.80 17.80
CA ILE A 291 -12.98 -8.59 16.98
C ILE A 291 -14.32 -8.61 16.26
N LEU A 292 -14.69 -9.74 15.64
CA LEU A 292 -15.94 -9.88 14.90
C LEU A 292 -17.17 -9.84 15.82
N THR A 293 -17.08 -10.44 17.01
CA THR A 293 -18.14 -10.38 18.03
C THR A 293 -18.33 -8.95 18.53
N ASP A 294 -17.24 -8.22 18.79
CA ASP A 294 -17.28 -6.82 19.20
C ASP A 294 -17.84 -5.92 18.09
N SER A 295 -17.73 -6.33 16.82
CA SER A 295 -18.39 -5.66 15.69
C SER A 295 -19.87 -6.02 15.55
N GLY A 296 -20.41 -6.84 16.45
CA GLY A 296 -21.81 -7.24 16.50
C GLY A 296 -22.20 -8.22 15.40
N LEU A 297 -21.28 -9.09 14.96
CA LEU A 297 -21.63 -10.23 14.10
C LEU A 297 -22.24 -11.36 14.95
N SER A 298 -23.19 -12.08 14.36
CA SER A 298 -23.78 -13.28 14.98
C SER A 298 -22.76 -14.42 15.10
N ASP A 299 -22.85 -15.22 16.16
CA ASP A 299 -21.99 -16.40 16.42
C ASP A 299 -21.77 -17.28 15.18
N MET A 300 -22.83 -17.58 14.43
CA MET A 300 -22.75 -18.38 13.20
C MET A 300 -21.82 -17.77 12.12
N LYS A 301 -21.81 -16.43 11.99
CA LYS A 301 -20.93 -15.73 11.04
C LYS A 301 -19.51 -15.69 11.56
N VAL A 302 -19.34 -15.50 12.88
CA VAL A 302 -18.03 -15.51 13.54
C VAL A 302 -17.35 -16.86 13.37
N GLU A 303 -18.03 -17.96 13.71
CA GLU A 303 -17.52 -19.32 13.54
C GLU A 303 -17.10 -19.62 12.10
N LYS A 304 -17.91 -19.18 11.12
CA LYS A 304 -17.61 -19.37 9.69
C LYS A 304 -16.34 -18.61 9.28
N ILE A 305 -16.20 -17.34 9.69
CA ILE A 305 -15.02 -16.53 9.33
C ILE A 305 -13.79 -17.08 10.04
N GLN A 306 -13.89 -17.43 11.32
CA GLN A 306 -12.80 -18.00 12.11
C GLN A 306 -12.27 -19.30 11.49
N ALA A 307 -13.15 -20.23 11.13
CA ALA A 307 -12.75 -21.48 10.48
C ALA A 307 -12.07 -21.24 9.12
N ASN A 308 -12.57 -20.30 8.32
CA ASN A 308 -11.94 -19.93 7.05
C ASN A 308 -10.58 -19.26 7.24
N PHE A 309 -10.44 -18.43 8.28
CA PHE A 309 -9.20 -17.76 8.65
C PHE A 309 -8.14 -18.78 9.05
N GLU A 310 -8.48 -19.69 9.98
CA GLU A 310 -7.59 -20.75 10.44
C GLU A 310 -7.11 -21.63 9.28
N ASN A 311 -8.02 -22.03 8.38
CA ASN A 311 -7.67 -22.84 7.21
C ASN A 311 -6.76 -22.10 6.20
N TYR A 312 -6.93 -20.79 6.01
CA TYR A 312 -6.11 -20.03 5.05
C TYR A 312 -4.71 -19.68 5.58
N PHE A 313 -4.59 -19.50 6.91
CA PHE A 313 -3.37 -19.11 7.61
C PHE A 313 -2.71 -20.24 8.41
N GLU A 314 -3.07 -21.50 8.12
CA GLU A 314 -2.60 -22.71 8.83
C GLU A 314 -1.08 -22.77 9.01
N THR A 315 -0.32 -22.38 7.98
CA THR A 315 1.15 -22.46 8.00
C THR A 315 1.83 -21.24 8.60
N ALA A 316 1.20 -20.08 8.54
CA ALA A 316 1.78 -18.82 8.99
C ALA A 316 0.66 -17.81 9.28
N LEU A 317 0.50 -17.48 10.55
CA LEU A 317 -0.44 -16.46 11.01
C LEU A 317 -0.02 -15.07 10.50
N PRO A 318 -0.98 -14.20 10.14
CA PRO A 318 -0.67 -12.85 9.67
C PRO A 318 -0.37 -11.93 10.86
N LEU A 319 0.39 -10.87 10.60
CA LEU A 319 0.44 -9.75 11.53
C LEU A 319 -0.88 -8.96 11.41
N ALA A 320 -1.37 -8.43 12.54
CA ALA A 320 -2.63 -7.70 12.57
C ALA A 320 -2.64 -6.50 11.59
N ASP A 321 -1.53 -5.75 11.52
CA ASP A 321 -1.35 -4.62 10.60
C ASP A 321 -1.46 -5.01 9.12
N GLU A 322 -1.13 -6.25 8.75
CA GLU A 322 -1.18 -6.70 7.35
C GLU A 322 -2.62 -6.85 6.85
N LEU A 323 -3.59 -6.98 7.76
CA LEU A 323 -5.01 -7.09 7.43
C LEU A 323 -5.74 -5.74 7.53
N LEU A 324 -5.08 -4.71 8.08
CA LEU A 324 -5.67 -3.41 8.29
C LEU A 324 -5.90 -2.66 6.96
N ASP A 325 -7.03 -1.97 6.88
CA ASP A 325 -7.37 -1.09 5.77
C ASP A 325 -7.45 0.37 6.18
N GLU A 326 -6.34 1.09 6.05
CA GLU A 326 -6.29 2.53 6.26
C GLU A 326 -7.38 3.30 5.47
N LYS A 327 -7.77 2.81 4.28
CA LYS A 327 -8.84 3.45 3.51
C LYS A 327 -10.20 3.19 4.15
N ALA A 328 -10.43 2.00 4.69
CA ALA A 328 -11.65 1.70 5.43
C ALA A 328 -11.72 2.53 6.71
N LEU A 329 -10.63 2.69 7.45
CA LEU A 329 -10.57 3.54 8.66
C LEU A 329 -10.95 4.99 8.33
N LYS A 330 -10.32 5.60 7.32
CA LYS A 330 -10.67 6.96 6.85
C LYS A 330 -12.12 7.08 6.42
N ASN A 331 -12.66 6.06 5.74
CA ASN A 331 -14.07 6.05 5.37
C ASN A 331 -14.99 5.94 6.59
N ASN A 332 -14.58 5.21 7.63
CA ASN A 332 -15.32 5.09 8.87
C ASN A 332 -15.35 6.42 9.65
N GLU A 333 -14.22 7.11 9.75
CA GLU A 333 -14.13 8.46 10.34
C GLU A 333 -15.09 9.42 9.63
N LEU A 334 -15.05 9.46 8.29
CA LEU A 334 -15.96 10.29 7.49
C LEU A 334 -17.44 9.91 7.70
N ARG A 335 -17.75 8.61 7.89
CA ARG A 335 -19.10 8.14 8.19
C ARG A 335 -19.56 8.66 9.55
N LEU A 336 -18.73 8.56 10.58
CA LEU A 336 -19.03 9.04 11.92
C LEU A 336 -19.22 10.56 11.94
N GLU A 337 -18.33 11.33 11.32
CA GLU A 337 -18.47 12.79 11.18
C GLU A 337 -19.76 13.18 10.46
N LYS A 338 -20.09 12.49 9.36
CA LYS A 338 -21.33 12.71 8.61
C LYS A 338 -22.56 12.40 9.46
N ASN A 339 -22.52 11.38 10.30
CA ASN A 339 -23.63 11.03 11.18
C ASN A 339 -23.84 12.07 12.28
N VAL A 340 -22.75 12.53 12.93
CA VAL A 340 -22.81 13.65 13.90
C VAL A 340 -23.35 14.91 13.24
N LEU A 341 -22.92 15.23 12.02
CA LEU A 341 -23.41 16.40 11.30
C LEU A 341 -24.89 16.27 10.94
N LYS A 342 -25.37 15.09 10.52
CA LYS A 342 -26.80 14.84 10.27
C LYS A 342 -27.62 15.06 11.54
N GLU A 343 -27.18 14.55 12.69
CA GLU A 343 -27.85 14.76 13.97
C GLU A 343 -27.93 16.25 14.31
N ARG A 344 -26.82 16.98 14.13
CA ARG A 344 -26.80 18.44 14.36
C ARG A 344 -27.69 19.21 13.40
N VAL A 345 -27.79 18.79 12.13
CA VAL A 345 -28.71 19.38 11.15
C VAL A 345 -30.15 19.13 11.56
N VAL A 346 -30.50 17.93 12.04
CA VAL A 346 -31.84 17.64 12.55
C VAL A 346 -32.18 18.53 13.76
N ASP A 347 -31.27 18.62 14.72
CA ASP A 347 -31.41 19.48 15.91
C ASP A 347 -31.57 20.97 15.54
N LEU A 348 -30.70 21.50 14.69
CA LEU A 348 -30.80 22.88 14.21
C LEU A 348 -32.07 23.14 13.40
N THR A 349 -32.51 22.17 12.58
CA THR A 349 -33.76 22.29 11.82
C THR A 349 -34.97 22.32 12.77
N GLN A 350 -34.93 21.55 13.86
CA GLN A 350 -35.95 21.56 14.89
C GLN A 350 -35.97 22.91 15.64
N GLN A 351 -34.80 23.41 16.07
CA GLN A 351 -34.67 24.72 16.72
C GLN A 351 -35.12 25.87 15.79
N LEU A 352 -34.83 25.78 14.49
CA LEU A 352 -35.29 26.75 13.51
C LEU A 352 -36.82 26.73 13.37
N LYS A 353 -37.45 25.55 13.34
CA LYS A 353 -38.92 25.44 13.30
C LYS A 353 -39.57 26.05 14.55
N GLU A 354 -39.00 25.81 15.72
CA GLU A 354 -39.47 26.36 16.99
C GLU A 354 -39.29 27.89 17.05
N ALA A 355 -38.17 28.41 16.52
CA ALA A 355 -37.90 29.85 16.50
C ALA A 355 -38.71 30.62 15.45
N THR A 356 -39.04 29.99 14.31
CA THR A 356 -39.72 30.64 13.18
C THR A 356 -41.23 30.44 13.16
N GLY A 357 -41.77 29.52 13.97
CA GLY A 357 -43.21 29.27 14.07
C GLY A 357 -43.82 28.71 12.78
N VAL A 358 -43.03 28.01 11.95
CA VAL A 358 -43.50 27.40 10.69
C VAL A 358 -44.67 26.46 11.01
N THR A 359 -45.82 26.74 10.40
CA THR A 359 -47.06 26.00 10.62
C THR A 359 -46.99 24.60 10.02
N SER A 360 -47.91 23.70 10.42
CA SER A 360 -47.98 22.31 9.95
C SER A 360 -48.10 22.14 8.42
N GLU A 361 -48.34 23.21 7.66
CA GLU A 361 -48.40 23.24 6.19
C GLU A 361 -47.12 23.75 5.52
N GLY A 362 -46.04 24.03 6.27
CA GLY A 362 -44.77 24.50 5.72
C GLY A 362 -44.78 25.97 5.27
N LYS A 363 -45.85 26.72 5.57
CA LYS A 363 -45.88 28.18 5.39
C LYS A 363 -45.32 28.89 6.62
N LEU A 364 -44.41 29.82 6.34
CA LEU A 364 -43.98 30.83 7.31
C LEU A 364 -45.19 31.72 7.64
N PRO A 365 -45.48 31.98 8.93
CA PRO A 365 -46.47 33.00 9.29
C PRO A 365 -46.03 34.37 8.77
N ASP A 366 -46.96 35.14 8.22
CA ASP A 366 -46.68 36.48 7.68
C ASP A 366 -46.18 37.46 8.77
N ILE A 367 -46.48 37.18 10.04
CA ILE A 367 -46.10 37.98 11.21
C ILE A 367 -45.71 37.05 12.36
N VAL A 368 -44.49 37.18 12.88
CA VAL A 368 -44.00 36.52 14.11
C VAL A 368 -43.67 37.58 15.14
N VAL A 369 -44.24 37.47 16.35
CA VAL A 369 -43.96 38.37 17.47
C VAL A 369 -43.32 37.57 18.58
N LYS A 370 -42.06 37.89 18.93
CA LYS A 370 -41.32 37.29 20.04
C LYS A 370 -41.10 38.34 21.13
N VAL A 371 -41.64 38.09 22.32
CA VAL A 371 -41.53 38.95 23.50
C VAL A 371 -41.03 38.13 24.69
N SER A 372 -40.62 38.78 25.78
CA SER A 372 -40.31 38.08 27.03
C SER A 372 -41.55 37.36 27.60
N ASP A 373 -41.32 36.33 28.41
CA ASP A 373 -42.40 35.53 29.01
C ASP A 373 -43.38 36.40 29.82
N ASP A 374 -42.86 37.36 30.58
CA ASP A 374 -43.66 38.31 31.34
C ASP A 374 -44.55 39.19 30.45
N LYS A 375 -44.08 39.53 29.24
CA LYS A 375 -44.84 40.32 28.28
C LYS A 375 -45.85 39.52 27.49
N ALA A 376 -45.63 38.22 27.31
CA ALA A 376 -46.50 37.39 26.46
C ALA A 376 -47.98 37.48 26.89
N ALA A 377 -48.26 37.59 28.19
CA ALA A 377 -49.61 37.73 28.74
C ALA A 377 -50.29 39.08 28.41
N SER A 378 -49.50 40.11 28.09
CA SER A 378 -49.98 41.45 27.74
C SER A 378 -50.24 41.64 26.24
N VAL A 379 -49.77 40.70 25.40
CA VAL A 379 -50.00 40.73 23.96
C VAL A 379 -51.45 40.36 23.69
N THR A 380 -52.16 41.26 23.01
CA THR A 380 -53.57 41.08 22.65
C THR A 380 -53.79 41.36 21.17
N THR A 381 -54.98 41.05 20.65
CA THR A 381 -55.39 41.51 19.33
C THR A 381 -56.53 42.50 19.44
N ALA A 382 -56.44 43.63 18.74
CA ALA A 382 -57.51 44.62 18.66
C ALA A 382 -57.86 44.90 17.20
N ILE A 383 -59.02 45.51 16.97
CA ILE A 383 -59.41 46.01 15.64
C ILE A 383 -59.10 47.51 15.60
N VAL A 384 -58.16 47.90 14.75
CA VAL A 384 -57.80 49.30 14.50
C VAL A 384 -58.15 49.62 13.06
N ASP A 385 -58.99 50.64 12.84
CA ASP A 385 -59.46 51.06 11.51
C ASP A 385 -60.02 49.92 10.64
N GLY A 386 -60.74 48.99 11.27
CA GLY A 386 -61.38 47.85 10.59
C GLY A 386 -60.43 46.68 10.28
N LYS A 387 -59.16 46.75 10.66
CA LYS A 387 -58.18 45.65 10.50
C LYS A 387 -57.84 45.03 11.85
N LYS A 388 -57.72 43.70 11.90
CA LYS A 388 -57.24 43.00 13.08
C LYS A 388 -55.71 43.19 13.19
N CYS A 389 -55.27 43.78 14.27
CA CYS A 389 -53.86 44.06 14.56
C CYS A 389 -53.41 43.31 15.80
N VAL A 390 -52.12 42.95 15.85
CA VAL A 390 -51.47 42.50 17.08
C VAL A 390 -51.04 43.75 17.86
N CYS A 391 -51.39 43.79 19.14
CA CYS A 391 -51.09 44.90 20.03
C CYS A 391 -50.08 44.43 21.06
N VAL A 392 -48.86 44.94 20.97
CA VAL A 392 -47.81 44.75 21.97
C VAL A 392 -47.66 46.07 22.73
N PRO A 393 -47.95 46.11 24.03
CA PRO A 393 -47.70 47.29 24.86
C PRO A 393 -46.21 47.62 24.89
N ILE A 394 -45.88 48.91 24.79
CA ILE A 394 -44.52 49.45 24.88
C ILE A 394 -44.50 50.45 26.04
N GLU A 395 -43.72 50.15 27.07
CA GLU A 395 -43.47 51.02 28.22
C GLU A 395 -42.36 52.04 27.88
N PRO A 396 -42.25 53.16 28.63
CA PRO A 396 -41.34 54.26 28.29
C PRO A 396 -39.84 53.91 28.25
N ASP A 397 -39.44 52.80 28.86
CA ASP A 397 -38.07 52.30 28.95
C ASP A 397 -37.79 51.13 28.00
N GLU A 398 -38.74 50.79 27.12
CA GLU A 398 -38.64 49.64 26.23
C GLU A 398 -38.38 50.03 24.78
N THR A 399 -37.51 49.27 24.11
CA THR A 399 -37.16 49.45 22.70
C THR A 399 -37.92 48.45 21.83
N PHE A 400 -38.58 48.92 20.77
CA PHE A 400 -39.26 48.07 19.80
C PHE A 400 -38.52 48.04 18.47
N MET A 401 -38.15 46.83 18.02
CA MET A 401 -37.43 46.61 16.77
C MET A 401 -38.33 45.94 15.73
N LEU A 402 -38.47 46.54 14.55
CA LEU A 402 -39.15 45.94 13.39
C LEU A 402 -38.14 45.74 12.27
N ASN A 403 -37.96 44.50 11.81
CA ASN A 403 -37.02 44.15 10.73
C ASN A 403 -35.57 44.65 10.95
N GLY A 404 -35.14 44.75 12.20
CA GLY A 404 -33.78 45.21 12.56
C GLY A 404 -33.65 46.72 12.73
N GLU A 405 -34.74 47.49 12.64
CA GLU A 405 -34.78 48.94 12.88
C GLU A 405 -35.62 49.27 14.12
N GLU A 406 -35.16 50.22 14.93
CA GLU A 406 -35.89 50.73 16.10
C GLU A 406 -36.97 51.73 15.64
N ILE A 407 -38.22 51.57 16.12
CA ILE A 407 -39.38 52.41 15.74
C ILE A 407 -39.80 53.36 16.85
#